data_AF-A0A6C0IGL5-F1
#
_entry.id   AF-A0A6C0IGL5-F1
#
_cell.length_a   1.000
_cell.length_b   1.000
_cell.length_c   1.000
_cell.angle_alpha   90.00
_cell.angle_beta   90.00
_cell.angle_gamma   90.00
#
_symmetry.space_group_name_H-M   'P 1'
#
loop_
_entity.id
_entity.type
_entity.pdbx_description
1 polymer ?
#
loop_
_entity_poly.entity_id
_entity_poly.type
_entity_poly.pdbx_seq_one_letter_code
_entity_poly.pdbx_strand_id
1 'polypeptide(L)'
;MTFLDAYIYFIFFIKLIFIILAIVNLYLRKQLPIEEKGKEEEKDKGKIDKIKQQLETQEKIEYWKTRIELLFKFSMAFLLIYIFNPRKNRLNLINQEIKVLFFLFGIILVFTAKWKEIFKESKALIYIQSRLKL
;
A
#
# COMPACT_ATOMS: atom_id res chain seq x y z
N MET A 1 -4.43 14.87 25.35
CA MET A 1 -3.96 13.88 24.35
C MET A 1 -2.76 13.16 24.94
N THR A 2 -2.82 11.84 25.07
CA THR A 2 -1.63 11.06 25.42
C THR A 2 -0.70 10.94 24.20
N PHE A 3 0.57 10.62 24.42
CA PHE A 3 1.51 10.38 23.32
C PHE A 3 1.02 9.27 22.37
N LEU A 4 0.34 8.26 22.91
CA LEU A 4 -0.25 7.16 22.15
C LEU A 4 -1.36 7.66 21.22
N ASP A 5 -2.24 8.53 21.71
CA ASP A 5 -3.31 9.11 20.89
C ASP A 5 -2.74 9.89 19.71
N ALA A 6 -1.76 10.76 19.97
CA ALA A 6 -1.08 11.53 18.92
C ALA A 6 -0.42 10.62 17.87
N TYR A 7 0.17 9.51 18.31
CA TYR A 7 0.77 8.51 17.42
C TYR A 7 -0.27 7.78 16.56
N ILE A 8 -1.44 7.45 17.13
CA ILE A 8 -2.55 6.85 16.39
C ILE A 8 -3.07 7.82 15.33
N TYR A 9 -3.29 9.09 15.69
CA TYR A 9 -3.69 10.13 14.73
C TYR A 9 -2.65 10.32 13.62
N PHE A 10 -1.36 10.23 13.94
CA PHE A 10 -0.29 10.25 12.95
C PHE A 10 -0.39 9.08 11.96
N ILE A 11 -0.68 7.86 12.42
CA ILE A 11 -0.90 6.72 11.54
C ILE A 11 -2.11 6.94 10.62
N PHE A 12 -3.21 7.43 11.16
CA PHE A 12 -4.39 7.79 10.36
C PHE A 12 -4.08 8.86 9.32
N PHE A 13 -3.30 9.88 9.70
CA PHE A 13 -2.86 10.95 8.81
C PHE A 13 -2.01 10.43 7.64
N ILE A 14 -1.03 9.54 7.91
CA ILE A 14 -0.24 8.88 6.84
C ILE A 14 -1.18 8.15 5.88
N LYS A 15 -2.19 7.44 6.41
CA LYS A 15 -3.14 6.69 5.58
C LYS A 15 -4.02 7.62 4.73
N LEU A 16 -4.39 8.78 5.26
CA LEU A 16 -5.13 9.79 4.52
C LEU A 16 -4.30 10.35 3.35
N ILE A 17 -3.01 10.64 3.56
CA ILE A 17 -2.10 11.04 2.47
C ILE A 17 -2.03 9.96 1.39
N PHE A 18 -1.94 8.68 1.79
CA PHE A 18 -1.91 7.57 0.84
C PHE A 18 -3.18 7.52 -0.04
N ILE A 19 -4.36 7.77 0.55
CA ILE A 19 -5.63 7.83 -0.19
C ILE A 19 -5.62 9.00 -1.18
N ILE A 20 -5.14 10.17 -0.77
CA ILE A 20 -5.02 11.34 -1.65
C ILE A 20 -4.11 11.01 -2.84
N LEU A 21 -2.94 10.43 -2.61
CA LEU A 21 -2.03 10.03 -3.70
C LEU A 21 -2.67 8.99 -4.62
N ALA A 22 -3.45 8.04 -4.08
CA ALA A 22 -4.16 7.07 -4.90
C ALA A 22 -5.21 7.72 -5.80
N ILE A 23 -5.95 8.71 -5.31
CA ILE A 23 -6.95 9.48 -6.08
C ILE A 23 -6.25 10.31 -7.17
N VAL A 24 -5.16 11.00 -6.83
CA VAL A 24 -4.36 11.79 -7.79
C VAL A 24 -3.83 10.88 -8.89
N ASN A 25 -3.27 9.71 -8.54
CA ASN A 25 -2.76 8.77 -9.52
C ASN A 25 -3.87 8.23 -10.44
N LEU A 26 -5.06 7.96 -9.88
CA LEU A 26 -6.21 7.49 -10.65
C LEU A 26 -6.72 8.57 -11.63
N TYR A 27 -6.73 9.83 -11.19
CA TYR A 27 -7.10 10.97 -12.02
C TYR A 27 -6.13 11.16 -13.20
N LEU A 28 -4.82 11.14 -12.91
CA LEU A 28 -3.77 11.27 -13.94
C LEU A 28 -3.80 10.10 -14.93
N ARG A 29 -4.05 8.88 -14.46
CA ARG A 29 -4.16 7.70 -15.33
C ARG A 29 -5.33 7.80 -16.31
N LYS A 30 -6.45 8.42 -15.92
CA LYS A 30 -7.64 8.58 -16.78
C LYS A 30 -7.43 9.58 -17.91
N GLN A 31 -6.54 10.56 -17.73
CA GLN A 31 -6.24 11.58 -18.74
C GLN A 31 -5.27 11.10 -19.82
N LEU A 32 -4.60 9.96 -19.63
CA LEU A 32 -3.80 9.32 -20.66
C LEU A 32 -4.71 8.46 -21.55
N PRO A 33 -4.97 8.86 -22.81
CA PRO A 33 -5.28 7.86 -23.81
C PRO A 33 -4.03 6.99 -23.91
N ILE A 34 -4.18 5.69 -23.70
CA ILE A 34 -3.15 4.73 -24.08
C ILE A 34 -3.04 4.87 -25.59
N GLU A 35 -2.10 5.68 -26.07
CA GLU A 35 -1.74 5.72 -27.47
C GLU A 35 -1.18 4.34 -27.78
N GLU A 36 -2.01 3.55 -28.45
CA GLU A 36 -1.57 2.40 -29.20
C GLU A 36 -0.37 2.83 -30.04
N LYS A 37 0.73 2.10 -29.84
CA LYS A 37 1.93 2.18 -30.65
C LYS A 37 1.53 2.05 -32.12
N GLY A 38 1.81 3.09 -32.91
CA GLY A 38 1.94 2.93 -34.35
C GLY A 38 1.70 4.19 -35.15
N LYS A 39 2.80 4.86 -35.50
CA LYS A 39 2.94 5.73 -36.68
C LYS A 39 2.11 7.01 -36.69
N GLU A 40 2.74 8.12 -36.28
CA GLU A 40 2.66 9.40 -36.98
C GLU A 40 3.77 10.31 -36.41
N GLU A 41 5.00 9.96 -36.78
CA GLU A 41 6.17 10.79 -36.56
C GLU A 41 6.03 12.02 -37.46
N GLU A 42 5.51 13.13 -36.93
CA GLU A 42 6.05 14.49 -37.18
C GLU A 42 5.21 15.62 -36.57
N LYS A 43 3.95 15.39 -36.19
CA LYS A 43 3.06 16.53 -35.88
C LYS A 43 3.02 17.05 -34.45
N ASP A 44 3.70 16.45 -33.47
CA ASP A 44 3.37 16.80 -32.08
C ASP A 44 4.49 16.67 -31.05
N LYS A 45 5.64 17.33 -31.29
CA LYS A 45 6.68 17.49 -30.25
C LYS A 45 6.09 18.03 -28.93
N GLY A 46 5.15 18.98 -29.01
CA GLY A 46 4.47 19.53 -27.84
C GLY A 46 3.58 18.54 -27.09
N LYS A 47 2.94 17.57 -27.76
CA LYS A 47 2.17 16.49 -27.11
C LYS A 47 3.08 15.40 -26.55
N ILE A 48 4.16 15.05 -27.23
CA ILE A 48 5.17 14.09 -26.74
C ILE A 48 5.81 14.61 -25.44
N ASP A 49 6.14 15.90 -25.38
CA ASP A 49 6.73 16.50 -24.17
C ASP A 49 5.75 16.50 -22.99
N LYS A 50 4.46 16.75 -23.24
CA LYS A 50 3.40 16.65 -22.22
C LYS A 50 3.22 15.21 -21.71
N ILE A 51 3.25 14.22 -22.61
CA ILE A 51 3.15 12.80 -22.24
C ILE A 51 4.35 12.38 -21.39
N LYS A 52 5.58 12.75 -21.80
CA LYS A 52 6.79 12.47 -21.01
C LYS A 52 6.71 13.08 -19.62
N GLN A 53 6.30 14.35 -19.53
CA GLN A 53 6.13 15.03 -18.25
C GLN A 53 5.08 14.36 -17.35
N GLN A 54 3.98 13.87 -17.92
CA GLN A 54 2.97 13.10 -17.19
C GLN A 54 3.51 11.74 -16.73
N LEU A 55 4.31 11.06 -17.56
CA LEU A 55 4.95 9.79 -17.20
C LEU A 55 5.91 9.97 -16.01
N GLU A 56 6.80 10.97 -16.07
CA GLU A 56 7.71 11.30 -14.97
C GLU A 56 6.95 11.65 -13.69
N THR A 57 5.81 12.33 -13.81
CA THR A 57 4.95 12.65 -12.67
C THR A 57 4.34 11.40 -12.05
N GLN A 58 3.91 10.43 -12.88
CA GLN A 58 3.40 9.16 -12.40
C GLN A 58 4.47 8.33 -11.70
N GLU A 59 5.68 8.25 -12.26
CA GLU A 59 6.81 7.57 -11.62
C GLU A 59 7.14 8.17 -10.25
N LYS A 60 7.14 9.51 -10.14
CA LYS A 60 7.31 10.21 -8.87
C LYS A 60 6.18 9.88 -7.88
N ILE A 61 4.93 9.87 -8.32
CA ILE A 61 3.78 9.54 -7.46
C ILE A 61 3.85 8.09 -6.98
N GLU A 62 4.18 7.15 -7.85
CA GLU A 62 4.33 5.74 -7.50
C GLU A 62 5.48 5.52 -6.52
N TYR A 63 6.59 6.24 -6.72
CA TYR A 63 7.70 6.27 -5.77
C TYR A 63 7.24 6.74 -4.39
N TRP A 64 6.59 7.90 -4.29
CA TRP A 64 6.09 8.45 -3.02
C TRP A 64 5.05 7.54 -2.37
N LYS A 65 4.14 6.96 -3.16
CA LYS A 65 3.14 5.99 -2.69
C LYS A 65 3.82 4.79 -2.01
N THR A 66 4.86 4.23 -2.64
CA THR A 66 5.61 3.10 -2.09
C THR A 66 6.28 3.47 -0.76
N ARG A 67 6.89 4.65 -0.66
CA ARG A 67 7.54 5.12 0.57
C ARG A 67 6.55 5.35 1.71
N ILE A 68 5.39 5.93 1.40
CA ILE A 68 4.33 6.18 2.40
C ILE A 68 3.71 4.87 2.87
N GLU A 69 3.52 3.90 1.98
CA GLU A 69 3.06 2.56 2.37
C GLU A 69 4.07 1.86 3.28
N LEU A 70 5.36 1.99 2.97
CA LEU A 70 6.43 1.47 3.84
C LEU A 70 6.42 2.14 5.21
N LEU A 71 6.32 3.48 5.27
CA LEU A 71 6.25 4.24 6.51
C LEU A 71 5.03 3.86 7.35
N PHE A 72 3.88 3.65 6.72
CA PHE A 72 2.68 3.15 7.36
C PHE A 72 2.89 1.76 7.97
N LYS A 73 3.40 0.79 7.19
CA LYS A 73 3.69 -0.58 7.68
C LYS A 73 4.68 -0.55 8.85
N PHE A 74 5.72 0.27 8.75
CA PHE A 74 6.72 0.44 9.80
C PHE A 74 6.12 1.04 11.08
N SER A 75 5.27 2.05 10.95
CA SER A 75 4.58 2.67 12.09
C SER A 75 3.60 1.70 12.75
N MET A 76 2.85 0.94 11.95
CA MET A 76 1.96 -0.11 12.46
C MET A 76 2.73 -1.23 13.17
N ALA A 77 3.88 -1.63 12.64
CA ALA A 77 4.74 -2.62 13.29
C ALA A 77 5.23 -2.12 14.66
N PHE A 78 5.64 -0.86 14.77
CA PHE A 78 6.00 -0.28 16.07
C PHE A 78 4.83 -0.23 17.05
N LEU A 79 3.62 0.12 16.59
CA LEU A 79 2.43 0.12 17.43
C LEU A 79 2.15 -1.28 17.99
N LEU A 80 2.25 -2.31 17.14
CA LEU A 80 2.08 -3.70 17.54
C LEU A 80 3.13 -4.12 18.56
N ILE A 81 4.41 -3.83 18.31
CA ILE A 81 5.51 -4.14 19.25
C ILE A 81 5.30 -3.43 20.59
N TYR A 82 4.84 -2.18 20.57
CA TYR A 82 4.63 -1.39 21.78
C TYR A 82 3.47 -1.93 22.64
N ILE A 83 2.36 -2.32 22.01
CA ILE A 83 1.15 -2.80 22.68
C ILE A 83 1.27 -4.28 23.09
N PHE A 84 1.76 -5.14 22.19
CA PHE A 84 1.89 -6.57 22.42
C PHE A 84 3.25 -6.98 23.00
N ASN A 85 3.95 -6.07 23.68
CA ASN A 85 5.21 -6.38 24.33
C ASN A 85 5.00 -7.38 25.49
N PRO A 86 5.51 -8.63 25.42
CA PRO A 86 5.27 -9.64 26.45
C PRO A 86 5.85 -9.26 27.82
N ARG A 87 6.80 -8.33 27.88
CA ARG A 87 7.43 -7.87 29.13
C ARG A 87 6.59 -6.85 29.90
N LYS A 88 5.59 -6.22 29.27
CA LYS A 88 4.75 -5.19 29.90
C LYS A 88 3.31 -5.40 29.46
N ASN A 89 2.42 -5.75 30.38
CA ASN A 89 1.00 -5.87 30.06
C ASN A 89 0.41 -4.49 29.77
N ARG A 90 0.25 -4.18 28.49
CA ARG A 90 -0.29 -2.91 27.96
C ARG A 90 -1.58 -3.09 27.18
N LEU A 91 -2.23 -4.25 27.36
CA LEU A 91 -3.50 -4.55 26.72
C LEU A 91 -4.61 -3.60 27.18
N ASN A 92 -4.48 -2.99 28.35
CA ASN A 92 -5.38 -1.94 28.84
C ASN A 92 -5.33 -0.65 28.01
N LEU A 93 -4.28 -0.43 27.22
CA LEU A 93 -4.18 0.71 26.29
C LEU A 93 -4.96 0.46 24.99
N ILE A 94 -5.46 -0.75 24.75
CA ILE A 94 -6.22 -1.10 23.55
C ILE A 94 -7.65 -0.55 23.67
N ASN A 95 -7.82 0.69 23.22
CA ASN A 95 -9.11 1.33 23.00
C ASN A 95 -9.76 0.88 21.68
N GLN A 96 -10.95 1.38 21.40
CA GLN A 96 -11.73 0.98 20.22
C GLN A 96 -11.02 1.40 18.91
N GLU A 97 -10.36 2.56 18.92
CA GLU A 97 -9.61 3.12 17.80
C GLU A 97 -8.45 2.21 17.39
N ILE A 98 -7.67 1.73 18.38
CA ILE A 98 -6.58 0.78 18.14
C ILE A 98 -7.11 -0.56 17.62
N LYS A 99 -8.24 -1.07 18.16
CA LYS A 99 -8.85 -2.31 17.67
C LYS A 99 -9.23 -2.20 16.20
N VAL A 100 -9.89 -1.11 15.82
CA VAL A 100 -10.27 -0.84 14.42
C VAL A 100 -9.02 -0.71 13.55
N LEU A 101 -7.99 0.00 14.03
CA LEU A 101 -6.74 0.19 13.30
C LEU A 101 -6.01 -1.14 13.05
N PHE A 102 -5.92 -2.01 14.05
CA PHE A 102 -5.35 -3.35 13.93
C PHE A 102 -6.16 -4.25 13.00
N PHE A 103 -7.48 -4.21 13.10
CA PHE A 103 -8.36 -4.97 12.22
C PHE A 103 -8.19 -4.58 10.75
N LEU A 104 -8.24 -3.27 10.46
CA LEU A 104 -8.01 -2.75 9.10
C LEU A 104 -6.61 -3.09 8.59
N PHE A 105 -5.60 -2.97 9.45
CA PHE A 105 -4.23 -3.32 9.09
C PHE A 105 -4.07 -4.80 8.76
N GLY A 106 -4.69 -5.69 9.54
CA GLY A 106 -4.72 -7.13 9.27
C GLY A 106 -5.37 -7.44 7.92
N ILE A 107 -6.52 -6.83 7.63
CA ILE A 107 -7.18 -6.95 6.32
C ILE A 107 -6.25 -6.49 5.19
N ILE A 108 -5.61 -5.33 5.34
CA ILE A 108 -4.68 -4.79 4.33
C ILE A 108 -3.52 -5.77 4.11
N LEU A 109 -2.95 -6.36 5.16
CA LEU A 109 -1.88 -7.36 5.01
C LEU A 109 -2.33 -8.58 4.22
N VAL A 110 -3.52 -9.11 4.50
CA VAL A 110 -4.08 -10.26 3.78
C VAL A 110 -4.25 -9.92 2.29
N PHE A 111 -4.82 -8.77 1.94
CA PHE A 111 -5.02 -8.42 0.53
C PHE A 111 -3.73 -8.02 -0.21
N THR A 112 -2.76 -7.42 0.48
CA THR A 112 -1.50 -6.97 -0.12
C THR A 112 -0.41 -8.03 -0.13
N ALA A 113 -0.61 -9.17 0.55
CA ALA A 113 0.31 -10.28 0.53
C ALA A 113 0.45 -10.85 -0.89
N LYS A 114 1.68 -11.16 -1.27
CA LYS A 114 1.99 -11.82 -2.54
C LYS A 114 1.72 -13.33 -2.43
N TRP A 115 0.44 -13.70 -2.38
CA TRP A 115 -0.03 -15.09 -2.24
C TRP A 115 0.64 -16.06 -3.23
N LYS A 116 0.87 -15.60 -4.46
CA LYS A 116 1.53 -16.41 -5.50
C LYS A 116 2.95 -16.83 -5.10
N GLU A 117 3.72 -15.98 -4.44
CA GLU A 117 5.07 -16.31 -3.97
C GLU A 117 4.99 -17.30 -2.80
N ILE A 118 4.09 -17.08 -1.84
CA ILE A 118 3.85 -17.98 -0.69
C ILE A 118 3.46 -19.39 -1.16
N PHE A 119 2.58 -19.48 -2.16
CA PHE A 119 2.10 -20.76 -2.67
C PHE A 119 3.07 -21.47 -3.60
N LYS A 120 3.97 -20.75 -4.27
CA LYS A 120 4.97 -21.34 -5.17
C LYS A 120 6.09 -22.08 -4.41
N GLU A 121 6.43 -21.64 -3.20
CA GLU A 121 7.51 -22.24 -2.41
C GLU A 121 7.04 -23.33 -1.44
N SER A 122 5.75 -23.42 -1.15
CA SER A 122 5.28 -24.35 -0.12
C SER A 122 5.14 -25.78 -0.67
N LYS A 123 6.05 -26.66 -0.25
CA LYS A 123 5.94 -28.12 -0.48
C LYS A 123 4.63 -28.70 0.06
N ALA A 124 4.07 -28.08 1.11
CA ALA A 124 2.80 -28.46 1.71
C ALA A 124 1.60 -28.30 0.77
N LEU A 125 1.58 -27.26 -0.08
CA LEU A 125 0.50 -27.09 -1.05
C LEU A 125 0.65 -28.01 -2.25
N ILE A 126 1.87 -28.30 -2.70
CA ILE A 126 2.10 -29.35 -3.70
C ILE A 126 1.56 -30.69 -3.19
N TYR A 127 1.80 -31.01 -1.91
CA TYR A 127 1.28 -32.20 -1.28
C TYR A 127 -0.26 -32.21 -1.19
N ILE A 128 -0.88 -31.12 -0.78
CA ILE A 128 -2.36 -30.99 -0.72
C ILE A 128 -2.97 -31.05 -2.12
N GLN A 129 -2.37 -30.39 -3.11
CA GLN A 129 -2.81 -30.39 -4.51
C GLN A 129 -2.71 -31.79 -5.13
N SER A 130 -1.62 -32.53 -4.86
CA SER A 130 -1.47 -33.92 -5.31
C SER A 130 -2.53 -34.86 -4.75
N ARG A 131 -3.10 -34.53 -3.57
CA ARG A 131 -4.08 -35.35 -2.88
C ARG A 131 -5.53 -35.01 -3.23
N LEU A 132 -5.79 -33.80 -3.74
CA LEU A 132 -7.12 -33.33 -4.09
C LEU A 132 -7.51 -33.55 -5.57
N LYS A 133 -6.64 -34.13 -6.41
CA LYS A 133 -6.90 -34.38 -7.85
C LYS A 133 -7.55 -33.17 -8.56
N LEU A 134 -6.94 -31.99 -8.40
CA LEU A 134 -7.22 -30.78 -9.19
C LEU A 134 -6.11 -30.58 -10.22
#